data_AF-A0A7X1PD17-F1
#
_entry.id   AF-A0A7X1PD17-F1
#
_cell.length_a   1.000
_cell.length_b   1.000
_cell.length_c   1.000
_cell.angle_alpha   90.00
_cell.angle_beta   90.00
_cell.angle_gamma   90.00
#
_symmetry.space_group_name_H-M   'P 1'
#
loop_
_entity.id
_entity.type
_entity.pdbx_description
1 polymer ?
#
loop_
_entity_poly.entity_id
_entity_poly.type
_entity_poly.pdbx_seq_one_letter_code
_entity_poly.pdbx_strand_id
1 'polypeptide(L)'
;MGIIVVGLGIAVIVALFSPWASSHPDGLEKVAEDKEFIGEAEDAPYEIIPDYTFPGVENEKVATILSGLVGIVIVAALGFGFAFLMKATRRRNGGSHNPGAG
;
A
#
# COMPACT_ATOMS: atom_id res chain seq x y z
N MET A 1 -7.11 18.81 -3.98
CA MET A 1 -6.85 18.31 -2.61
C MET A 1 -8.03 17.57 -2.01
N GLY A 2 -9.28 18.07 -2.13
CA GLY A 2 -10.46 17.40 -1.58
C GLY A 2 -10.60 15.91 -1.92
N ILE A 3 -10.42 15.54 -3.20
CA ILE A 3 -10.51 14.13 -3.63
C ILE A 3 -9.46 13.23 -2.95
N ILE A 4 -8.22 13.72 -2.75
CA ILE A 4 -7.15 12.94 -2.12
C ILE A 4 -7.45 12.73 -0.63
N VAL A 5 -7.93 13.76 0.05
CA VAL A 5 -8.30 13.67 1.47
C VAL A 5 -9.48 12.72 1.67
N VAL A 6 -10.50 12.81 0.80
CA VAL A 6 -11.65 11.90 0.82
C VAL A 6 -11.22 10.46 0.54
N GLY A 7 -10.36 10.25 -0.47
CA GLY A 7 -9.82 8.93 -0.81
C GLY A 7 -9.02 8.30 0.33
N LEU A 8 -8.13 9.08 0.98
CA LEU A 8 -7.38 8.61 2.15
C LEU A 8 -8.30 8.30 3.34
N GLY A 9 -9.32 9.14 3.57
CA GLY A 9 -10.32 8.89 4.61
C GLY A 9 -11.07 7.57 4.38
N ILE A 10 -11.50 7.30 3.15
CA ILE A 10 -12.14 6.03 2.77
C ILE A 10 -11.17 4.86 2.99
N ALA A 11 -9.90 4.99 2.57
CA ALA A 11 -8.91 3.95 2.74
C ALA A 11 -8.70 3.58 4.22
N VAL A 12 -8.60 4.58 5.10
CA VAL A 12 -8.50 4.35 6.55
C VAL A 12 -9.74 3.66 7.10
N ILE A 13 -10.93 4.10 6.70
CA ILE A 13 -12.18 3.47 7.13
C ILE A 13 -12.18 1.99 6.72
N VAL A 14 -11.87 1.68 5.46
CA VAL A 14 -11.81 0.29 4.97
C VAL A 14 -10.77 -0.53 5.75
N ALA A 15 -9.60 0.03 6.04
CA ALA A 15 -8.57 -0.65 6.83
C ALA A 15 -9.05 -0.99 8.25
N LEU A 16 -9.90 -0.17 8.87
CA LEU A 16 -10.48 -0.47 10.19
C LEU A 16 -11.49 -1.61 10.16
N PHE A 17 -12.16 -1.82 9.02
CA PHE A 17 -13.09 -2.95 8.83
C PHE A 17 -12.39 -4.24 8.38
N SER A 18 -11.09 -4.21 8.08
CA SER A 18 -10.35 -5.38 7.58
C SER A 18 -10.38 -6.60 8.50
N PRO A 19 -10.46 -6.50 9.84
CA PRO A 19 -10.53 -7.70 10.68
C PRO A 19 -11.87 -8.43 10.62
N TRP A 20 -12.88 -7.82 10.00
CA TRP A 20 -14.16 -8.46 9.69
C TRP A 20 -14.23 -8.92 8.23
N ALA A 21 -13.12 -8.88 7.50
CA ALA A 21 -13.01 -9.56 6.23
C ALA A 21 -13.17 -11.08 6.44
N SER A 22 -13.66 -11.76 5.41
CA SER A 22 -13.93 -13.19 5.43
C SER A 22 -12.68 -13.99 5.82
N SER A 23 -12.83 -14.92 6.76
CA SER A 23 -11.79 -15.87 7.18
C SER A 23 -11.68 -17.09 6.25
N HIS A 24 -12.36 -17.08 5.11
CA HIS A 24 -12.29 -18.19 4.13
C HIS A 24 -10.95 -18.15 3.39
N PRO A 25 -10.43 -19.30 2.95
CA PRO A 25 -9.21 -19.38 2.15
C PRO A 25 -9.33 -18.46 0.94
N ASP A 26 -8.24 -17.78 0.63
CA ASP A 26 -8.23 -16.86 -0.50
C ASP A 26 -8.38 -17.65 -1.82
N GLY A 27 -8.64 -16.94 -2.92
CA GLY A 27 -8.90 -17.61 -4.20
C GLY A 27 -7.74 -18.45 -4.71
N LEU A 28 -6.51 -18.16 -4.27
CA LEU A 28 -5.31 -18.89 -4.67
C LEU A 28 -5.17 -20.17 -3.86
N GLU A 29 -5.29 -20.06 -2.53
CA GLU A 29 -5.28 -21.18 -1.60
C GLU A 29 -6.43 -22.15 -1.90
N LYS A 30 -7.61 -21.62 -2.24
CA LYS A 30 -8.76 -22.46 -2.54
C LYS A 30 -8.63 -23.24 -3.85
N VAL A 31 -7.99 -22.65 -4.87
CA VAL A 31 -7.62 -23.38 -6.09
C VAL A 31 -6.51 -24.40 -5.82
N ALA A 32 -5.57 -24.08 -4.93
CA ALA A 32 -4.50 -24.98 -4.54
C ALA A 32 -5.00 -26.21 -3.77
N GLU A 33 -5.97 -26.01 -2.88
CA GLU A 33 -6.70 -27.10 -2.22
C GLU A 33 -7.49 -27.95 -3.23
N ASP A 34 -8.29 -27.32 -4.10
CA ASP A 34 -9.12 -28.03 -5.08
C ASP A 34 -8.30 -28.85 -6.10
N LYS A 35 -7.03 -28.49 -6.29
CA LYS A 35 -6.09 -29.14 -7.21
C LYS A 35 -5.03 -29.98 -6.49
N GLU A 36 -5.14 -30.14 -5.17
CA GLU A 36 -4.24 -30.94 -4.33
C GLU A 36 -2.75 -30.55 -4.43
N PHE A 37 -2.42 -29.32 -4.85
CA PHE A 37 -1.02 -28.84 -4.90
C PHE A 37 -0.66 -27.89 -3.76
N ILE A 38 -1.57 -27.66 -2.82
CA ILE A 38 -1.32 -26.82 -1.63
C ILE A 38 -0.03 -27.25 -0.87
N GLY A 39 0.30 -28.54 -0.87
CA GLY A 39 1.49 -29.10 -0.21
C GLY A 39 2.81 -28.87 -0.95
N GLU A 40 2.76 -28.47 -2.22
CA GLU A 40 3.93 -28.06 -3.01
C GLU A 40 4.27 -26.57 -2.82
N ALA A 41 3.53 -25.84 -1.99
CA ALA A 41 3.86 -24.47 -1.63
C ALA A 41 5.19 -24.45 -0.88
N GLU A 42 6.23 -23.88 -1.51
CA GLU A 42 7.47 -23.53 -0.81
C GLU A 42 7.29 -22.20 -0.05
N ASP A 43 7.88 -22.13 1.15
CA ASP A 43 7.95 -20.89 1.91
C ASP A 43 8.60 -19.79 1.08
N ALA A 44 8.08 -18.56 1.20
CA ALA A 44 8.69 -17.44 0.52
C ALA A 44 10.11 -17.21 1.09
N PRO A 45 11.12 -16.96 0.24
CA PRO A 45 12.49 -16.70 0.72
C PRO A 45 12.58 -15.41 1.55
N TYR A 46 11.53 -14.57 1.55
CA TYR A 46 11.42 -13.38 2.37
C TYR A 46 9.96 -13.02 2.67
N GLU A 47 9.57 -13.04 3.95
CA GLU A 47 8.24 -12.64 4.42
C GLU A 47 8.34 -11.37 5.24
N ILE A 48 7.88 -10.25 4.68
CA ILE A 48 7.98 -8.94 5.34
C ILE A 48 6.88 -8.81 6.42
N ILE A 49 5.68 -9.33 6.15
CA ILE A 49 4.53 -9.36 7.06
C ILE A 49 3.71 -10.63 6.77
N PRO A 50 4.15 -11.82 7.24
CA PRO A 50 3.41 -13.06 7.00
C PRO A 50 2.01 -12.96 7.60
N ASP A 51 0.99 -13.31 6.83
CA ASP A 51 -0.43 -13.26 7.23
C ASP A 51 -0.88 -11.94 7.87
N TYR A 52 -0.26 -10.82 7.47
CA TYR A 52 -0.51 -9.51 8.07
C TYR A 52 -0.22 -9.44 9.58
N THR A 53 0.57 -10.37 10.12
CA THR A 53 1.04 -10.37 11.51
C THR A 53 2.09 -9.29 11.72
N PHE A 54 1.83 -8.37 12.65
CA PHE A 54 2.74 -7.29 12.95
C PHE A 54 3.62 -7.70 14.13
N PRO A 55 4.97 -7.65 14.01
CA PRO A 55 5.85 -8.11 15.07
C PRO A 55 5.59 -7.33 16.37
N GLY A 56 5.31 -8.05 17.45
CA GLY A 56 4.99 -7.48 18.76
C GLY A 56 3.50 -7.24 19.05
N VAL A 57 2.59 -7.69 18.18
CA VAL A 57 1.14 -7.61 18.40
C VAL A 57 0.52 -9.01 18.37
N GLU A 58 0.11 -9.50 19.53
CA GLU A 58 -0.50 -10.85 19.68
C GLU A 58 -1.92 -10.93 19.12
N ASN A 59 -2.61 -9.80 18.99
CA ASN A 59 -3.98 -9.75 18.50
C ASN A 59 -3.99 -9.58 16.97
N GLU A 60 -4.28 -10.67 16.26
CA GLU A 60 -4.38 -10.73 14.80
C GLU A 60 -5.21 -9.59 14.22
N LYS A 61 -6.37 -9.28 14.82
CA LYS A 61 -7.25 -8.19 14.34
C LYS A 61 -6.57 -6.82 14.39
N VAL A 62 -5.81 -6.58 15.46
CA VAL A 62 -5.08 -5.33 15.63
C VAL A 62 -3.89 -5.30 14.67
N ALA A 63 -3.20 -6.43 14.49
CA ALA A 63 -2.11 -6.57 13.52
C ALA A 63 -2.58 -6.29 12.07
N THR A 64 -3.72 -6.83 11.65
CA THR A 64 -4.29 -6.59 10.31
C THR A 64 -4.64 -5.11 10.09
N ILE A 65 -5.23 -4.44 11.09
CA ILE A 65 -5.51 -3.00 11.00
C ILE A 65 -4.20 -2.22 10.85
N LEU A 66 -3.21 -2.52 11.68
CA LEU A 66 -1.92 -1.82 11.66
C LEU A 66 -1.19 -2.01 10.33
N SER A 67 -1.18 -3.23 9.80
CA SER A 67 -0.61 -3.53 8.48
C SER A 67 -1.29 -2.71 7.38
N GLY A 68 -2.62 -2.62 7.39
CA GLY A 68 -3.39 -1.79 6.47
C GLY A 68 -3.05 -0.30 6.58
N LEU A 69 -2.94 0.23 7.80
CA LEU A 69 -2.58 1.63 8.04
C LEU A 69 -1.15 1.94 7.56
N VAL A 70 -0.19 1.04 7.80
CA VAL A 70 1.18 1.18 7.32
C VAL A 70 1.21 1.22 5.79
N GLY A 71 0.45 0.36 5.12
CA GLY A 71 0.30 0.38 3.66
C GLY A 71 -0.20 1.72 3.13
N ILE A 72 -1.23 2.30 3.75
CA ILE A 72 -1.78 3.62 3.39
C ILE A 72 -0.70 4.70 3.49
N VAL A 73 0.07 4.71 4.58
CA VAL A 73 1.14 5.70 4.80
C VAL A 73 2.24 5.56 3.74
N ILE A 74 2.67 4.34 3.43
CA ILE A 74 3.71 4.09 2.42
C ILE A 74 3.26 4.60 1.05
N VAL A 75 2.06 4.23 0.60
CA VAL A 75 1.54 4.64 -0.71
C VAL A 75 1.38 6.16 -0.79
N ALA A 76 0.85 6.79 0.26
CA ALA A 76 0.74 8.25 0.32
C ALA A 76 2.11 8.93 0.25
N ALA A 77 3.09 8.46 1.03
CA ALA A 77 4.44 9.02 1.05
C ALA A 77 5.11 8.92 -0.32
N LEU A 78 5.00 7.77 -1.00
CA LEU A 78 5.52 7.59 -2.35
C LEU A 78 4.84 8.54 -3.33
N GLY A 79 3.50 8.58 -3.36
CA GLY A 79 2.75 9.43 -4.28
C GLY A 79 3.06 10.93 -4.12
N PHE A 80 3.09 11.44 -2.89
CA PHE A 80 3.46 12.82 -2.61
C PHE A 80 4.95 13.10 -2.87
N GLY A 81 5.83 12.14 -2.56
CA GLY A 81 7.26 12.22 -2.85
C GLY A 81 7.54 12.38 -4.35
N PHE A 82 6.90 11.55 -5.18
CA PHE A 82 6.99 11.67 -6.64
C PHE A 82 6.46 13.01 -7.15
N ALA A 83 5.31 13.47 -6.65
CA ALA A 83 4.74 14.76 -7.03
C ALA A 83 5.67 15.93 -6.65
N PHE A 84 6.29 15.86 -5.48
CA PHE A 84 7.26 16.86 -5.02
C PHE A 84 8.52 16.88 -5.90
N LEU A 85 9.06 15.70 -6.21
CA LEU A 85 10.24 15.57 -7.07
C LEU A 85 9.99 16.14 -8.47
N MET A 86 8.85 15.83 -9.08
CA MET A 86 8.45 16.41 -10.38
C MET A 86 8.33 17.94 -10.33
N LYS A 87 7.77 18.48 -9.25
CA LYS A 87 7.64 19.94 -9.06
C LYS A 87 9.00 20.61 -8.92
N ALA A 88 9.97 19.96 -8.26
CA ALA A 88 11.33 20.48 -8.10
C ALA A 88 12.05 20.59 -9.45
N THR A 89 11.89 19.59 -10.33
CA THR A 89 12.51 19.59 -11.67
C THR A 89 11.91 20.66 -12.59
N ARG A 90 10.60 20.91 -12.51
CA ARG A 90 9.92 21.90 -13.37
C ARG A 90 10.36 23.35 -13.11
N ARG A 91 10.80 23.67 -11.89
CA ARG A 91 11.31 25.02 -11.55
C ARG A 91 12.65 25.35 -12.19
N ARG A 92 13.43 24.36 -12.63
CA ARG A 92 14.75 24.56 -13.26
C ARG A 92 14.67 24.94 -14.74
N ASN A 93 13.60 24.57 -15.45
CA ASN A 93 13.47 24.79 -16.90
C ASN A 93 12.78 26.11 -17.29
N GLY A 94 12.32 26.92 -16.33
CA GLY A 94 11.63 28.19 -16.59
C GLY A 94 12.54 29.42 -16.73
N GLY A 95 13.87 29.25 -16.73
CA GLY A 95 14.85 30.34 -16.66
C GLY A 95 15.46 30.80 -18.00
N SER A 96 15.04 30.27 -19.15
CA SER A 96 15.62 30.62 -20.45
C SER A 96 14.59 31.12 -21.45
N HIS A 97 14.04 32.31 -21.20
CA HIS A 97 13.46 33.12 -22.27
C HIS A 97 14.00 34.55 -22.10
N ASN A 98 15.05 34.87 -22.85
CA ASN A 98 15.60 36.21 -22.98
C ASN A 98 15.10 36.81 -24.31
N PRO A 99 14.02 37.61 -24.33
CA PRO A 99 13.63 38.37 -25.51
C PRO A 99 14.41 39.69 -25.49
N GLY A 100 15.68 39.65 -25.89
CA GLY A 100 16.59 40.79 -25.71
C GLY A 100 17.69 40.92 -26.76
N ALA A 101 17.51 40.42 -27.98
CA ALA A 101 18.37 40.77 -29.10
C ALA A 101 17.58 41.62 -30.09
N GLY A 102 17.55 42.93 -29.82
CA GLY A 102 17.17 43.97 -30.77
C GLY A 102 18.40 44.50 -31.49
#